data_AF-A1HT73-F1
#
_entry.id   AF-A1HT73-F1
#
_cell.length_a   1.000
_cell.length_b   1.000
_cell.length_c   1.000
_cell.angle_alpha   90.00
_cell.angle_beta   90.00
_cell.angle_gamma   90.00
#
_symmetry.space_group_name_H-M   'P 1'
#
loop_
_entity.id
_entity.type
_entity.pdbx_description
1 polymer ?
#
loop_
_entity_poly.entity_id
_entity_poly.type
_entity_poly.pdbx_seq_one_letter_code
_entity_poly.pdbx_strand_id
1 'polypeptide(L)'
;MLPLPKITKKRALFAVGIILCGCLVAYYFISSQPRGHEPPLIPKETEVAKQDAKIKITPNTDLVQKLIYTKCNDEEVFRTKPADNLIGLNYQQFQKVYSGWTIHKFDNLEVEMSLKVDSYCREHANNMFIGIKDGYVAVFYGKPGPKALLKEVTKIPVSKLVQEDLDELKRGIVVHSREELLRTLEGMQSR
;
A
#
# COMPACT_ATOMS: atom_id res chain seq x y z
N MET A 1 -43.81 37.68 25.55
CA MET A 1 -43.89 36.35 26.22
C MET A 1 -44.87 35.51 25.43
N LEU A 2 -44.40 34.61 24.56
CA LEU A 2 -45.27 33.67 23.82
C LEU A 2 -45.35 32.34 24.60
N PRO A 3 -46.55 31.77 24.82
CA PRO A 3 -46.69 30.56 25.60
C PRO A 3 -46.27 29.34 24.75
N LEU A 4 -45.31 28.56 25.23
CA LEU A 4 -44.93 27.28 24.63
C LEU A 4 -46.08 26.27 24.81
N PRO A 5 -46.49 25.54 23.77
CA PRO A 5 -47.61 24.63 23.87
C PRO A 5 -47.22 23.40 24.70
N LYS A 6 -48.13 22.94 25.57
CA LYS A 6 -47.96 21.72 26.38
C LYS A 6 -47.94 20.49 25.47
N ILE A 7 -46.74 19.98 25.17
CA ILE A 7 -46.52 18.77 24.38
C ILE A 7 -46.99 17.56 25.20
N THR A 8 -47.98 16.83 24.69
CA THR A 8 -48.49 15.61 25.32
C THR A 8 -47.52 14.44 25.13
N LYS A 9 -47.41 13.54 26.12
CA LYS A 9 -46.44 12.42 26.12
C LYS A 9 -46.47 11.58 24.83
N LYS A 10 -47.65 11.41 24.20
CA LYS A 10 -47.79 10.69 22.92
C LYS A 10 -47.15 11.45 21.74
N ARG A 11 -47.23 12.77 21.71
CA ARG A 11 -46.56 13.62 20.71
C ARG A 11 -45.05 13.66 20.91
N ALA A 12 -44.58 13.64 22.17
CA ALA A 12 -43.16 13.49 22.48
C ALA A 12 -42.63 12.12 22.03
N LEU A 13 -43.40 11.04 22.25
CA LEU A 13 -43.01 9.70 21.82
C LEU A 13 -42.92 9.58 20.29
N PHE A 14 -43.88 10.18 19.56
CA PHE A 14 -43.84 10.25 18.10
C PHE A 14 -42.66 11.09 17.60
N ALA A 15 -42.35 12.22 18.27
CA ALA A 15 -41.20 13.06 17.90
C ALA A 15 -39.87 12.31 18.10
N VAL A 16 -39.71 11.56 19.19
CA VAL A 16 -38.52 10.72 19.44
C VAL A 16 -38.40 9.61 18.40
N GLY A 17 -39.52 8.97 18.02
CA GLY A 17 -39.53 7.97 16.96
C GLY A 17 -39.10 8.53 15.61
N ILE A 18 -39.53 9.74 15.25
CA ILE A 18 -39.12 10.41 14.01
C ILE A 18 -37.62 10.75 14.04
N ILE A 19 -37.09 11.19 15.18
CA ILE A 19 -35.66 11.49 15.32
C ILE A 19 -34.83 10.20 15.20
N LEU A 20 -35.25 9.10 15.83
CA LEU A 20 -34.57 7.80 15.73
C LEU A 20 -34.59 7.24 14.31
N CYS A 21 -35.73 7.31 13.62
CA CYS A 21 -35.82 6.93 12.21
C CYS A 21 -34.94 7.82 11.33
N GLY A 22 -34.90 9.13 11.56
CA GLY A 22 -34.02 10.07 10.85
C GLY A 22 -32.54 9.73 11.07
N CYS A 23 -32.13 9.43 12.29
CA CYS A 23 -30.77 9.01 12.62
C CYS A 23 -30.39 7.68 11.97
N LEU A 24 -31.32 6.71 11.91
CA LEU A 24 -31.08 5.43 11.24
C LEU A 24 -30.98 5.59 9.73
N VAL A 25 -31.84 6.41 9.11
CA VAL A 25 -31.76 6.71 7.68
C VAL A 25 -30.48 7.49 7.37
N ALA A 26 -30.08 8.45 8.20
CA ALA A 26 -28.82 9.18 8.04
C ALA A 26 -27.60 8.26 8.22
N TYR A 27 -27.63 7.37 9.22
CA TYR A 27 -26.58 6.37 9.42
C TYR A 27 -26.50 5.41 8.23
N TYR A 28 -27.64 4.96 7.71
CA TYR A 28 -27.70 4.11 6.53
C TYR A 28 -27.22 4.86 5.27
N PHE A 29 -27.55 6.14 5.12
CA PHE A 29 -27.03 6.98 4.02
C PHE A 29 -25.52 7.20 4.13
N ILE A 30 -24.99 7.45 5.32
CA ILE A 30 -23.55 7.62 5.57
C ILE A 30 -22.80 6.30 5.36
N SER A 31 -23.38 5.16 5.75
CA SER A 31 -22.76 3.84 5.60
C SER A 31 -22.91 3.25 4.20
N SER A 32 -23.96 3.63 3.46
CA SER A 32 -24.19 3.22 2.07
C SER A 32 -23.64 4.20 1.04
N GLN A 33 -23.18 5.40 1.43
CA GLN A 33 -22.31 6.20 0.61
C GLN A 33 -21.02 5.40 0.38
N PRO A 34 -20.69 4.98 -0.87
CA PRO A 34 -19.34 4.54 -1.17
C PRO A 34 -18.42 5.68 -0.72
N ARG A 35 -17.37 5.38 0.06
CA ARG A 35 -16.32 6.35 0.44
C ARG A 35 -16.11 7.26 -0.76
N GLY A 36 -16.47 8.52 -0.57
CA GLY A 36 -16.68 9.46 -1.66
C GLY A 36 -15.60 9.27 -2.70
N HIS A 37 -16.01 9.21 -3.97
CA HIS A 37 -15.14 9.72 -5.02
C HIS A 37 -14.59 11.03 -4.47
N GLU A 38 -13.31 11.03 -4.12
CA GLU A 38 -12.57 12.27 -4.01
C GLU A 38 -13.00 13.05 -5.26
N PRO A 39 -13.55 14.28 -5.11
CA PRO A 39 -13.78 15.11 -6.29
C PRO A 39 -12.48 15.00 -7.08
N PRO A 40 -12.53 14.64 -8.39
CA PRO A 40 -11.32 14.34 -9.13
C PRO A 40 -10.38 15.45 -8.78
N LEU A 41 -9.23 15.11 -8.18
CA LEU A 41 -8.22 16.08 -7.84
C LEU A 41 -8.09 16.87 -9.13
N ILE A 42 -8.66 18.08 -9.19
CA ILE A 42 -8.27 19.04 -10.21
C ILE A 42 -6.80 19.04 -9.93
N PRO A 43 -5.95 18.48 -10.82
CA PRO A 43 -4.53 18.44 -10.55
C PRO A 43 -4.26 19.89 -10.26
N LYS A 44 -3.88 20.20 -9.02
CA LYS A 44 -3.49 21.55 -8.65
C LYS A 44 -2.39 21.78 -9.65
N GLU A 45 -2.73 22.56 -10.68
CA GLU A 45 -2.09 22.49 -11.98
C GLU A 45 -0.63 22.64 -11.66
N THR A 46 0.07 21.53 -11.70
CA THR A 46 1.38 21.49 -11.09
C THR A 46 2.12 22.50 -11.92
N GLU A 47 2.78 23.44 -11.26
CA GLU A 47 3.51 24.57 -11.81
C GLU A 47 4.48 24.18 -12.98
N VAL A 48 4.64 22.87 -13.18
CA VAL A 48 5.31 22.09 -14.22
C VAL A 48 4.66 22.16 -15.62
N ALA A 49 3.39 22.52 -15.80
CA ALA A 49 2.78 22.54 -17.15
C ALA A 49 3.27 23.70 -18.06
N LYS A 50 4.01 24.67 -17.51
CA LYS A 50 4.77 25.67 -18.29
C LYS A 50 6.25 25.32 -18.34
N GLN A 51 6.59 24.13 -18.79
CA GLN A 51 7.98 23.83 -19.12
C GLN A 51 8.34 24.44 -20.47
N ASP A 52 9.04 25.57 -20.37
CA ASP A 52 9.83 26.14 -21.44
C ASP A 52 10.61 25.03 -22.16
N ALA A 53 10.54 25.00 -23.50
CA ALA A 53 11.41 24.18 -24.35
C ALA A 53 12.93 24.43 -24.12
N LYS A 54 13.26 25.40 -23.25
CA LYS A 54 14.60 25.79 -22.82
C LYS A 54 15.20 24.87 -21.77
N ILE A 55 14.39 24.23 -20.91
CA ILE A 55 14.91 23.33 -19.88
C ILE A 55 15.31 22.00 -20.53
N LYS A 56 16.56 21.60 -20.29
CA LYS A 56 17.17 20.40 -20.82
C LYS A 56 17.93 19.67 -19.73
N ILE A 57 17.98 18.34 -19.84
CA ILE A 57 18.86 17.51 -19.02
C ILE A 57 20.32 17.91 -19.25
N THR A 58 21.08 18.01 -18.18
CA THR A 58 22.53 18.27 -18.19
C THR A 58 23.27 17.10 -17.55
N PRO A 59 24.60 16.95 -17.72
CA PRO A 59 25.36 15.90 -17.04
C PRO A 59 25.22 15.94 -15.50
N ASN A 60 24.90 17.12 -14.94
CA ASN A 60 24.78 17.34 -13.50
C ASN A 60 23.37 17.15 -12.97
N THR A 61 22.36 17.00 -13.83
CA THR A 61 20.97 16.74 -13.41
C THR A 61 20.89 15.43 -12.62
N ASP A 62 20.19 15.43 -11.49
CA ASP A 62 19.87 14.21 -10.75
C ASP A 62 18.60 13.57 -11.32
N LEU A 63 18.66 12.29 -11.65
CA LEU A 63 17.49 11.49 -11.95
C LEU A 63 17.07 10.74 -10.69
N VAL A 64 15.90 11.08 -10.15
CA VAL A 64 15.29 10.41 -9.00
C VAL A 64 14.17 9.52 -9.52
N GLN A 65 14.43 8.22 -9.52
CA GLN A 65 13.52 7.19 -10.02
C GLN A 65 12.92 6.42 -8.86
N LYS A 66 11.59 6.42 -8.78
CA LYS A 66 10.84 5.69 -7.76
C LYS A 66 10.12 4.49 -8.37
N LEU A 67 10.46 3.28 -7.94
CA LEU A 67 9.67 2.09 -8.23
C LEU A 67 8.65 1.88 -7.12
N ILE A 68 7.37 1.73 -7.49
CA ILE A 68 6.26 1.50 -6.56
C ILE A 68 5.71 0.10 -6.82
N TYR A 69 5.90 -0.82 -5.88
CA TYR A 69 5.52 -2.22 -6.02
C TYR A 69 4.08 -2.45 -5.53
N THR A 70 3.17 -2.78 -6.43
CA THR A 70 1.73 -2.83 -6.11
C THR A 70 1.35 -3.97 -5.16
N LYS A 71 2.12 -5.07 -5.12
CA LYS A 71 1.80 -6.25 -4.29
C LYS A 71 2.17 -6.10 -2.81
N CYS A 72 3.13 -5.22 -2.51
CA CYS A 72 3.57 -4.94 -1.13
C CYS A 72 3.45 -3.48 -0.70
N ASN A 73 3.15 -2.57 -1.64
CA ASN A 73 3.10 -1.13 -1.44
C ASN A 73 4.42 -0.53 -0.89
N ASP A 74 5.54 -1.24 -1.07
CA ASP A 74 6.87 -0.70 -0.80
C ASP A 74 7.38 0.08 -2.02
N GLU A 75 8.32 0.98 -1.75
CA GLU A 75 8.98 1.81 -2.75
C GLU A 75 10.50 1.60 -2.74
N GLU A 76 11.11 1.60 -3.91
CA GLU A 76 12.56 1.67 -4.07
C GLU A 76 12.92 2.96 -4.82
N VAL A 77 13.86 3.74 -4.26
CA VAL A 77 14.28 5.02 -4.83
C VAL A 77 15.73 4.93 -5.28
N PHE A 78 15.97 5.28 -6.54
CA PHE A 78 17.28 5.35 -7.15
C PHE A 78 17.58 6.80 -7.51
N ARG A 79 18.77 7.27 -7.12
CA ARG A 79 19.30 8.56 -7.54
C ARG A 79 20.53 8.33 -8.40
N THR A 80 20.48 8.71 -9.67
CA THR A 80 21.56 8.51 -10.63
C THR A 80 21.80 9.77 -11.47
N LYS A 81 22.96 9.84 -12.13
CA LYS A 81 23.18 10.81 -13.20
C LYS A 81 22.58 10.29 -14.52
N PRO A 82 22.21 11.19 -15.45
CA PRO A 82 21.72 10.79 -16.76
C PRO A 82 22.83 10.09 -17.56
N ALA A 83 22.45 9.08 -18.32
CA ALA A 83 23.29 8.54 -19.37
C ALA A 83 23.47 9.55 -20.51
N ASP A 84 24.55 9.43 -21.28
CA ASP A 84 24.91 10.40 -22.33
C ASP A 84 23.79 10.65 -23.34
N ASN A 85 23.02 9.62 -23.68
CA ASN A 85 21.89 9.69 -24.61
C ASN A 85 20.67 10.47 -24.07
N LEU A 86 20.65 10.79 -22.77
CA LEU A 86 19.59 11.58 -22.13
C LEU A 86 19.96 13.07 -22.03
N ILE A 87 21.24 13.42 -22.19
CA ILE A 87 21.72 14.80 -22.04
C ILE A 87 21.21 15.65 -23.21
N GLY A 88 20.76 16.86 -22.91
CA GLY A 88 20.20 17.80 -23.89
C GLY A 88 18.74 17.54 -24.24
N LEU A 89 18.14 16.46 -23.75
CA LEU A 89 16.71 16.18 -23.95
C LEU A 89 15.86 17.17 -23.16
N ASN A 90 14.80 17.67 -23.79
CA ASN A 90 13.72 18.37 -23.11
C ASN A 90 12.67 17.39 -22.56
N TYR A 91 11.69 17.90 -21.82
CA TYR A 91 10.63 17.08 -21.22
C TYR A 91 9.95 16.14 -22.22
N GLN A 92 9.52 16.65 -23.38
CA GLN A 92 8.78 15.85 -24.36
C GLN A 92 9.62 14.71 -24.93
N GLN A 93 10.91 14.95 -25.20
CA GLN A 93 11.83 13.91 -25.67
C GLN A 93 12.12 12.90 -24.57
N PHE A 94 12.32 13.38 -23.34
CA PHE A 94 12.58 12.54 -22.18
C PHE A 94 11.40 11.63 -21.84
N GLN A 95 10.17 12.16 -21.87
CA GLN A 95 8.93 11.39 -21.66
C GLN A 95 8.72 10.31 -22.72
N LYS A 96 9.22 10.50 -23.96
CA LYS A 96 9.18 9.45 -24.99
C LYS A 96 10.12 8.29 -24.67
N VAL A 97 11.30 8.59 -24.12
CA VAL A 97 12.27 7.57 -23.67
C VAL A 97 11.70 6.80 -22.47
N TYR A 98 11.08 7.51 -21.52
CA TYR A 98 10.48 6.95 -20.32
C TYR A 98 8.95 6.86 -20.42
N SER A 99 8.43 6.28 -21.50
CA SER A 99 6.99 6.28 -21.83
C SER A 99 6.08 5.62 -20.78
N GLY A 100 6.59 4.63 -20.04
CA GLY A 100 5.85 3.99 -18.94
C GLY A 100 5.94 4.70 -17.58
N TRP A 101 6.75 5.77 -17.48
CA TRP A 101 7.00 6.48 -16.24
C TRP A 101 6.11 7.72 -16.15
N THR A 102 5.70 8.01 -14.92
CA THR A 102 5.05 9.28 -14.58
C THR A 102 6.11 10.25 -14.10
N ILE A 103 6.32 11.35 -14.84
CA ILE A 103 7.24 12.42 -14.42
C ILE A 103 6.47 13.40 -13.53
N HIS A 104 6.98 13.60 -12.31
CA HIS A 104 6.40 14.51 -11.31
C HIS A 104 7.06 15.88 -11.31
N LYS A 105 8.36 15.92 -11.60
CA LYS A 105 9.19 17.13 -11.65
C LYS A 105 10.21 16.98 -12.76
N PHE A 106 10.46 18.05 -13.50
CA PHE A 106 11.52 18.07 -14.50
C PHE A 106 12.17 19.46 -14.55
N ASP A 107 13.44 19.50 -14.15
CA ASP A 107 14.27 20.70 -14.11
C ASP A 107 15.74 20.35 -14.46
N ASN A 108 16.59 21.36 -14.62
CA ASN A 108 18.02 21.18 -14.90
C ASN A 108 18.79 20.59 -13.70
N LEU A 109 18.33 20.78 -12.47
CA LEU A 109 18.94 20.23 -11.27
C LEU A 109 18.45 18.81 -11.00
N GLU A 110 17.16 18.54 -11.18
CA GLU A 110 16.55 17.28 -10.77
C GLU A 110 15.32 16.94 -11.62
N VAL A 111 15.20 15.67 -11.96
CA VAL A 111 14.00 15.07 -12.54
C VAL A 111 13.51 13.98 -11.61
N GLU A 112 12.26 14.09 -11.16
CA GLU A 112 11.61 13.10 -10.32
C GLU A 112 10.55 12.36 -11.14
N MET A 113 10.61 11.03 -11.12
CA MET A 113 9.66 10.18 -11.84
C MET A 113 9.36 8.90 -11.06
N SER A 114 8.21 8.30 -11.34
CA SER A 114 7.84 7.01 -10.76
C SER A 114 7.31 6.01 -11.79
N LEU A 115 7.56 4.73 -11.53
CA LEU A 115 6.98 3.60 -12.25
C LEU A 115 6.26 2.68 -11.27
N LYS A 116 5.01 2.33 -11.59
CA LYS A 116 4.28 1.29 -10.88
C LYS A 116 4.65 -0.06 -11.47
N VAL A 117 5.04 -1.00 -10.61
CA VAL A 117 5.44 -2.36 -10.99
C VAL A 117 4.49 -3.36 -10.35
N ASP A 118 3.83 -4.18 -11.17
CA ASP A 118 2.92 -5.22 -10.68
C ASP A 118 3.63 -6.46 -10.13
N SER A 119 4.42 -6.25 -9.08
CA SER A 119 5.25 -7.27 -8.46
C SER A 119 5.46 -6.98 -6.98
N TYR A 120 6.08 -7.93 -6.29
CA TYR A 120 6.70 -7.72 -4.98
C TYR A 120 8.04 -7.00 -5.16
N CYS A 121 8.45 -6.23 -4.14
CA CYS A 121 9.80 -5.69 -4.06
C CYS A 121 10.83 -6.82 -3.90
N ARG A 122 12.13 -6.49 -4.07
CA ARG A 122 13.20 -7.50 -3.98
C ARG A 122 13.20 -8.25 -2.66
N GLU A 123 12.92 -7.56 -1.55
CA GLU A 123 12.91 -8.20 -0.23
C GLU A 123 11.77 -9.22 -0.10
N HIS A 124 10.53 -8.86 -0.46
CA HIS A 124 9.39 -9.78 -0.39
C HIS A 124 9.46 -10.91 -1.42
N ALA A 125 10.03 -10.66 -2.60
CA ALA A 125 10.16 -11.68 -3.64
C ALA A 125 11.19 -12.77 -3.29
N ASN A 126 12.27 -12.39 -2.62
CA ASN A 126 13.42 -13.29 -2.39
C ASN A 126 13.48 -13.89 -0.99
N ASN A 127 12.65 -13.43 -0.05
CA ASN A 127 12.65 -13.91 1.32
C ASN A 127 11.28 -14.46 1.70
N MET A 128 11.29 -15.56 2.44
CA MET A 128 10.12 -16.11 3.08
C MET A 128 10.48 -16.57 4.48
N PHE A 129 9.48 -16.62 5.35
CA PHE A 129 9.63 -17.25 6.65
C PHE A 129 8.33 -17.93 7.09
N ILE A 130 8.46 -18.87 8.02
CA ILE A 130 7.36 -19.56 8.67
C ILE A 130 7.13 -18.93 10.04
N GLY A 131 5.89 -18.61 10.35
CA GLY A 131 5.49 -18.03 11.64
C GLY A 131 4.09 -18.45 12.05
N ILE A 132 3.46 -17.64 12.90
CA ILE A 132 2.13 -17.93 13.45
C ILE A 132 1.12 -16.90 12.95
N LYS A 133 -0.03 -17.37 12.46
CA LYS A 133 -1.20 -16.55 12.14
C LYS A 133 -2.45 -17.22 12.67
N ASP A 134 -3.21 -16.51 13.49
CA ASP A 134 -4.53 -16.91 13.98
C ASP A 134 -4.58 -18.33 14.60
N GLY A 135 -3.50 -18.73 15.30
CA GLY A 135 -3.39 -20.04 15.94
C GLY A 135 -2.92 -21.18 15.03
N TYR A 136 -2.49 -20.87 13.80
CA TYR A 136 -1.96 -21.83 12.84
C TYR A 136 -0.55 -21.45 12.37
N VAL A 137 0.20 -22.44 11.91
CA VAL A 137 1.45 -22.21 11.19
C VAL A 137 1.14 -21.53 9.87
N ALA A 138 1.86 -20.46 9.55
CA ALA A 138 1.66 -19.66 8.35
C ALA A 138 2.99 -19.33 7.67
N VAL A 139 2.93 -19.11 6.36
CA VAL A 139 4.06 -18.71 5.53
C VAL A 139 3.88 -17.24 5.17
N PHE A 140 4.97 -16.49 5.24
CA PHE A 140 5.01 -15.06 4.96
C PHE A 140 6.08 -14.76 3.91
N TYR A 141 5.86 -13.73 3.10
CA TYR A 141 6.87 -13.08 2.29
C TYR A 141 7.63 -12.04 3.12
N GLY A 142 8.91 -11.83 2.77
CA GLY A 142 9.80 -10.89 3.43
C GLY A 142 10.53 -11.50 4.64
N LYS A 143 10.92 -10.64 5.57
CA LYS A 143 11.58 -11.04 6.83
C LYS A 143 10.61 -10.97 8.00
N PRO A 144 10.84 -11.73 9.08
CA PRO A 144 10.08 -11.60 10.31
C PRO A 144 10.05 -10.14 10.79
N GLY A 145 8.86 -9.60 11.01
CA GLY A 145 8.68 -8.22 11.43
C GLY A 145 7.40 -7.56 10.92
N PRO A 146 7.24 -6.24 11.15
CA PRO A 146 6.00 -5.52 10.85
C PRO A 146 5.69 -5.38 9.36
N LYS A 147 6.71 -5.53 8.49
CA LYS A 147 6.56 -5.48 7.03
C LYS A 147 6.26 -6.85 6.39
N ALA A 148 6.13 -7.90 7.19
CA ALA A 148 5.83 -9.23 6.67
C ALA A 148 4.46 -9.27 5.97
N LEU A 149 4.38 -9.99 4.86
CA LEU A 149 3.12 -10.16 4.12
C LEU A 149 2.69 -11.62 4.20
N LEU A 150 1.45 -11.85 4.62
CA LEU A 150 0.90 -13.21 4.68
C LEU A 150 0.83 -13.79 3.26
N LYS A 151 1.47 -14.94 3.08
CA LYS A 151 1.40 -15.72 1.83
C LYS A 151 0.34 -16.81 1.94
N GLU A 152 0.40 -17.60 3.01
CA GLU A 152 -0.45 -18.77 3.19
C GLU A 152 -0.64 -19.08 4.67
N VAL A 153 -1.85 -19.49 5.08
CA VAL A 153 -2.10 -20.10 6.38
C VAL A 153 -2.27 -21.59 6.17
N THR A 154 -1.47 -22.39 6.86
CA THR A 154 -1.52 -23.86 6.74
C THR A 154 -2.63 -24.43 7.64
N LYS A 155 -2.86 -25.75 7.52
CA LYS A 155 -3.80 -26.48 8.39
C LYS A 155 -3.16 -27.00 9.69
N ILE A 156 -1.89 -26.66 9.96
CA ILE A 156 -1.17 -27.13 11.14
C ILE A 156 -1.52 -26.22 12.33
N PRO A 157 -2.30 -26.70 13.32
CA PRO A 157 -2.62 -25.89 14.49
C PRO A 157 -1.39 -25.80 15.41
N VAL A 158 -1.06 -24.60 15.89
CA VAL A 158 0.10 -24.43 16.77
C VAL A 158 -0.08 -25.14 18.12
N SER A 159 -1.33 -25.38 18.54
CA SER A 159 -1.64 -26.10 19.78
C SER A 159 -1.17 -27.56 19.81
N LYS A 160 -0.79 -28.13 18.66
CA LYS A 160 -0.25 -29.49 18.55
C LYS A 160 1.28 -29.53 18.51
N LEU A 161 1.94 -28.38 18.49
CA LEU A 161 3.39 -28.29 18.38
C LEU A 161 4.04 -28.31 19.76
N VAL A 162 5.29 -28.80 19.82
CA VAL A 162 6.11 -28.73 21.02
C VAL A 162 6.55 -27.29 21.29
N GLN A 163 6.88 -26.99 22.55
CA GLN A 163 7.21 -25.63 22.98
C GLN A 163 8.40 -25.02 22.24
N GLU A 164 9.41 -25.84 21.89
CA GLU A 164 10.57 -25.41 21.11
C GLU A 164 10.17 -24.89 19.72
N ASP A 165 9.37 -25.66 18.97
CA ASP A 165 8.86 -25.29 17.65
C ASP A 165 8.00 -24.00 17.73
N LEU A 166 7.21 -23.84 18.80
CA LEU A 166 6.43 -22.62 19.04
C LEU A 166 7.31 -21.39 19.20
N ASP A 167 8.42 -21.51 19.92
CA ASP A 167 9.32 -20.38 20.18
C ASP A 167 10.18 -20.03 18.96
N GLU A 168 10.47 -21.00 18.09
CA GLU A 168 11.02 -20.75 16.75
C GLU A 168 10.04 -20.02 15.85
N LEU A 169 8.79 -20.49 15.77
CA LEU A 169 7.74 -19.87 14.95
C LEU A 169 7.42 -18.43 15.39
N LYS A 170 7.48 -18.13 16.69
CA LYS A 170 7.33 -16.75 17.19
C LYS A 170 8.46 -15.82 16.74
N ARG A 171 9.70 -16.34 16.65
CA ARG A 171 10.85 -15.59 16.11
C ARG A 171 10.80 -15.47 14.59
N GLY A 172 10.15 -16.44 13.94
CA GLY A 172 10.06 -16.56 12.50
C GLY A 172 11.23 -17.38 11.94
N ILE A 173 10.90 -18.49 11.30
CA ILE A 173 11.88 -19.42 10.71
C ILE A 173 12.10 -19.02 9.26
N VAL A 174 13.24 -18.40 8.96
CA VAL A 174 13.59 -17.98 7.60
C VAL A 174 13.87 -19.21 6.74
N VAL A 175 13.34 -19.21 5.51
CA VAL A 175 13.56 -20.28 4.53
C VAL A 175 14.05 -19.68 3.21
N HIS A 176 15.01 -20.36 2.58
CA HIS A 176 15.68 -19.88 1.38
C HIS A 176 15.21 -20.56 0.10
N SER A 177 14.44 -21.64 0.22
CA SER A 177 13.92 -22.40 -0.92
C SER A 177 12.55 -23.00 -0.64
N ARG A 178 11.86 -23.40 -1.71
CA ARG A 178 10.58 -24.11 -1.60
C ARG A 178 10.77 -25.47 -0.95
N GLU A 179 11.85 -26.14 -1.26
CA GLU A 179 12.20 -27.46 -0.75
C GLU A 179 12.47 -27.41 0.76
N GLU A 180 13.18 -26.39 1.23
CA GLU A 180 13.39 -26.14 2.66
C GLU A 180 12.07 -25.83 3.38
N LEU A 181 11.24 -24.95 2.80
CA LEU A 181 9.91 -24.66 3.34
C LEU A 181 9.09 -25.94 3.54
N LEU A 182 9.01 -26.80 2.51
CA LEU A 182 8.23 -28.03 2.57
C LEU A 182 8.79 -28.99 3.61
N ARG A 183 10.12 -29.20 3.65
CA ARG A 183 10.75 -30.06 4.65
C ARG A 183 10.48 -29.60 6.08
N THR A 184 10.54 -28.29 6.33
CA THR A 184 10.26 -27.74 7.66
C THR A 184 8.79 -27.95 8.06
N LEU A 185 7.85 -27.74 7.13
CA LEU A 185 6.42 -27.97 7.38
C LEU A 185 6.09 -29.45 7.60
N GLU A 186 6.69 -30.36 6.83
CA GLU A 186 6.52 -31.81 7.00
C GLU A 186 7.05 -32.28 8.36
N GLY A 187 8.22 -31.77 8.77
CA GLY A 187 8.80 -32.06 10.09
C GLY A 187 7.83 -31.74 11.23
N MET A 188 7.16 -30.58 11.18
CA MET A 188 6.17 -30.17 12.19
C MET A 188 4.89 -31.00 12.21
N GLN A 189 4.50 -31.62 11.09
CA GLN A 189 3.31 -32.49 11.04
C GLN A 189 3.57 -33.91 11.54
N SER A 190 4.85 -34.33 11.51
CA SER A 190 5.27 -35.69 11.84
C SER A 190 5.56 -35.93 13.32
N ARG A 191 5.58 -34.86 14.13
CA ARG A 191 5.85 -34.88 15.58
C ARG A 191 4.55 -34.87 16.38
#